data_AF-A0A924Z8B4-F1
#
_entry.id   AF-A0A924Z8B4-F1
#
_cell.length_a   1.000
_cell.length_b   1.000
_cell.length_c   1.000
_cell.angle_alpha   90.00
_cell.angle_beta   90.00
_cell.angle_gamma   90.00
#
_symmetry.space_group_name_H-M   'P 1'
#
loop_
_entity.id
_entity.type
_entity.pdbx_description
1 polymer ?
#
loop_
_entity_poly.entity_id
_entity_poly.type
_entity_poly.pdbx_seq_one_letter_code
_entity_poly.pdbx_strand_id
1 'polypeptide(L)'
;MLCLLAACASRPPPPDWQLNAKAASERSVAAYLSGNARVDAQELARARSEIARTGRADLLARIELTRCAAQAASLVFGPCAAFEALRADADAPERAYADHLAARIAASDIAFLPEPQRAVAAGAGAGAGAGAGAGAGAGARGEAPNVAALRAIDDPLSRLVAAGVLFEAGRADPQVIAIAIDTASAQGWRRPLLAWLGVELRRAERSGAVEDADRLRRRIALVEGGRAAAP
;
A
#
# COMPACT_ATOMS: atom_id res chain seq x y z
N MET A 1 -55.75 5.38 7.70
CA MET A 1 -54.84 5.57 8.85
C MET A 1 -53.43 5.73 8.28
N LEU A 2 -53.00 6.99 8.13
CA LEU A 2 -51.70 7.39 7.58
C LEU A 2 -50.57 6.81 8.46
N CYS A 3 -49.69 6.00 7.87
CA CYS A 3 -48.41 5.65 8.50
C CYS A 3 -47.46 6.83 8.36
N LEU A 4 -47.11 7.46 9.49
CA LEU A 4 -46.12 8.52 9.59
C LEU A 4 -44.73 7.95 9.29
N LEU A 5 -44.08 8.51 8.25
CA LEU A 5 -42.65 8.39 8.03
C LEU A 5 -41.92 9.23 9.09
N ALA A 6 -41.39 8.59 10.13
CA ALA A 6 -40.47 9.22 11.07
C ALA A 6 -39.10 9.38 10.39
N ALA A 7 -38.86 10.56 9.81
CA ALA A 7 -37.55 10.95 9.31
C ALA A 7 -36.62 11.29 10.50
N CYS A 8 -35.89 10.30 11.01
CA CYS A 8 -34.75 10.53 11.89
C CYS A 8 -33.50 10.84 11.05
N ALA A 9 -33.29 12.10 10.67
CA ALA A 9 -32.00 12.51 10.08
C ALA A 9 -31.70 14.00 10.28
N SER A 10 -31.29 14.37 11.49
CA SER A 10 -30.58 15.62 11.73
C SER A 10 -29.33 15.35 12.59
N ARG A 11 -28.38 14.60 12.04
CA ARG A 11 -27.03 14.57 12.63
C ARG A 11 -26.35 15.91 12.30
N PRO A 12 -25.78 16.62 13.30
CA PRO A 12 -24.99 17.80 13.02
C PRO A 12 -23.80 17.45 12.12
N PRO A 13 -23.34 18.37 11.25
CA PRO A 13 -22.19 18.13 10.39
C PRO A 13 -20.96 17.79 11.22
N PRO A 14 -20.03 16.98 10.68
CA PRO A 14 -18.78 16.68 11.36
C PRO A 14 -17.99 17.99 11.60
N PRO A 15 -17.23 18.09 12.70
CA PRO A 15 -16.36 19.24 12.93
C PRO A 15 -15.32 19.41 11.82
N ASP A 16 -14.96 20.65 11.51
CA ASP A 16 -14.04 21.00 10.40
C ASP A 16 -12.70 20.25 10.44
N TRP A 17 -12.18 19.97 11.64
CA TRP A 17 -10.91 19.27 11.79
C TRP A 17 -10.94 17.88 11.16
N GLN A 18 -12.09 17.19 11.16
CA GLN A 18 -12.22 15.86 10.55
C GLN A 18 -12.09 15.95 9.03
N LEU A 19 -12.77 16.93 8.42
CA LEU A 19 -12.74 17.14 6.97
C LEU A 19 -11.36 17.60 6.52
N ASN A 20 -10.76 18.53 7.24
CA ASN A 20 -9.41 19.04 6.96
C ASN A 20 -8.34 17.94 7.09
N ALA A 21 -8.39 17.14 8.16
CA ALA A 21 -7.45 16.04 8.37
C ALA A 21 -7.54 14.99 7.25
N LYS A 22 -8.76 14.57 6.90
CA LYS A 22 -8.99 13.62 5.81
C LYS A 22 -8.45 14.14 4.48
N ALA A 23 -8.86 15.34 4.08
CA ALA A 23 -8.46 15.92 2.80
C ALA A 23 -6.94 16.15 2.72
N ALA A 24 -6.31 16.56 3.83
CA ALA A 24 -4.85 16.70 3.89
C ALA A 24 -4.14 15.34 3.81
N SER A 25 -4.65 14.30 4.47
CA SER A 25 -4.11 12.94 4.36
C SER A 25 -4.16 12.41 2.93
N GLU A 26 -5.30 12.56 2.24
CA GLU A 26 -5.47 12.13 0.85
C GLU A 26 -4.51 12.86 -0.10
N ARG A 27 -4.36 14.19 0.07
CA ARG A 27 -3.40 14.97 -0.71
C ARG A 27 -1.94 14.60 -0.42
N SER A 28 -1.60 14.29 0.83
CA SER A 28 -0.27 13.79 1.19
C SER A 28 0.04 12.47 0.47
N VAL A 29 -0.88 11.50 0.53
CA VAL A 29 -0.72 10.20 -0.16
C VAL A 29 -0.58 10.39 -1.67
N ALA A 30 -1.46 11.16 -2.29
CA ALA A 30 -1.40 11.42 -3.73
C ALA A 30 -0.08 12.11 -4.12
N ALA A 31 0.33 13.13 -3.37
CA ALA A 31 1.61 13.81 -3.58
C ALA A 31 2.80 12.86 -3.40
N TYR A 32 2.75 11.99 -2.40
CA TYR A 32 3.78 10.97 -2.20
C TYR A 32 3.89 10.05 -3.39
N LEU A 33 2.79 9.41 -3.83
CA LEU A 33 2.79 8.43 -4.92
C LEU A 33 3.27 9.04 -6.25
N SER A 34 2.92 10.30 -6.52
CA SER A 34 3.40 11.06 -7.69
C SER A 34 4.85 11.59 -7.54
N GLY A 35 5.41 11.52 -6.33
CA GLY A 35 6.79 11.89 -6.00
C GLY A 35 7.02 13.38 -5.73
N ASN A 36 5.98 14.11 -5.35
CA ASN A 36 6.01 15.50 -4.92
C ASN A 36 6.30 15.59 -3.41
N ALA A 37 7.56 15.32 -3.02
CA ALA A 37 7.94 15.18 -1.61
C ALA A 37 7.64 16.41 -0.74
N ARG A 38 7.72 17.62 -1.31
CA ARG A 38 7.41 18.88 -0.61
C ARG A 38 5.93 18.99 -0.25
N VAL A 39 5.05 18.66 -1.20
CA VAL A 39 3.60 18.70 -0.99
C VAL A 39 3.17 17.60 -0.03
N ASP A 40 3.74 16.39 -0.17
CA ASP A 40 3.54 15.29 0.78
C ASP A 40 3.85 15.73 2.22
N ALA A 41 5.04 16.26 2.47
CA ALA A 41 5.45 16.70 3.80
C ALA A 41 4.54 17.79 4.37
N GLN A 42 4.14 18.77 3.55
CA GLN A 42 3.25 19.86 3.95
C GLN A 42 1.86 19.33 4.34
N GLU A 43 1.26 18.50 3.50
CA GLU A 43 -0.09 17.99 3.73
C GLU A 43 -0.13 16.98 4.88
N LEU A 44 0.92 16.16 5.05
CA LEU A 44 1.04 15.27 6.20
C LEU A 44 1.14 16.07 7.52
N ALA A 45 1.97 17.12 7.54
CA ALA A 45 2.07 18.01 8.71
C ALA A 45 0.72 18.67 9.03
N ARG A 46 -0.03 19.09 8.00
CA ARG A 46 -1.37 19.63 8.16
C ARG A 46 -2.31 18.59 8.77
N ALA A 47 -2.39 17.38 8.21
CA ALA A 47 -3.24 16.30 8.74
C ALA A 47 -2.93 16.00 10.22
N ARG A 48 -1.64 15.89 10.56
CA ARG A 48 -1.19 15.70 11.95
C ARG A 48 -1.65 16.85 12.86
N SER A 49 -1.50 18.10 12.41
CA SER A 49 -1.88 19.28 13.21
C SER A 49 -3.39 19.37 13.47
N GLU A 50 -4.24 18.95 12.51
CA GLU A 50 -5.69 18.93 12.68
C GLU A 50 -6.11 17.93 13.78
N ILE A 51 -5.50 16.74 13.78
CA ILE A 51 -5.78 15.69 14.76
C ILE A 51 -5.14 15.98 16.12
N ALA A 52 -3.91 16.49 16.15
CA ALA A 52 -3.18 16.77 17.40
C ALA A 52 -3.94 17.72 18.33
N ARG A 53 -4.71 18.66 17.77
CA ARG A 53 -5.61 19.56 18.53
C ARG A 53 -6.71 18.85 19.32
N THR A 54 -6.96 17.58 19.04
CA THR A 54 -7.97 16.75 19.72
C THR A 54 -7.39 15.81 20.76
N GLY A 55 -6.06 15.66 20.83
CA GLY A 55 -5.39 14.68 21.70
C GLY A 55 -5.63 13.21 21.34
N ARG A 56 -6.21 12.93 20.15
CA ARG A 56 -6.58 11.58 19.71
C ARG A 56 -5.40 10.84 19.07
N ALA A 57 -4.60 10.18 19.90
CA ALA A 57 -3.45 9.38 19.46
C ALA A 57 -3.87 8.23 18.52
N ASP A 58 -5.05 7.64 18.74
CA ASP A 58 -5.64 6.59 17.89
C ASP A 58 -5.89 7.09 16.45
N LEU A 59 -6.39 8.32 16.28
CA LEU A 59 -6.61 8.91 14.95
C LEU A 59 -5.30 9.31 14.29
N LEU A 60 -4.32 9.77 15.08
CA LEU A 60 -2.99 10.11 14.57
C LEU A 60 -2.27 8.85 14.06
N ALA A 61 -2.39 7.73 14.78
CA ALA A 61 -1.86 6.44 14.38
C ALA A 61 -2.38 6.01 12.99
N ARG A 62 -3.67 6.22 12.69
CA ARG A 62 -4.27 5.93 11.38
C ARG A 62 -3.65 6.76 10.24
N ILE A 63 -3.33 8.03 10.49
CA ILE A 63 -2.63 8.88 9.50
C ILE A 63 -1.22 8.37 9.24
N GLU A 64 -0.47 8.01 10.29
CA GLU A 64 0.87 7.46 10.14
C GLU A 64 0.88 6.12 9.39
N LEU A 65 -0.08 5.25 9.68
CA LEU A 65 -0.24 3.98 8.98
C LEU A 65 -0.62 4.16 7.51
N THR A 66 -1.44 5.17 7.20
CA THR A 66 -1.77 5.51 5.81
C THR A 66 -0.51 5.94 5.05
N ARG A 67 0.36 6.74 5.69
CA ARG A 67 1.64 7.14 5.12
C ARG A 67 2.56 5.95 4.89
N CYS A 68 2.64 5.05 5.87
CA CYS A 68 3.40 3.80 5.78
C CYS A 68 2.90 2.87 4.69
N ALA A 69 1.59 2.73 4.52
CA ALA A 69 1.01 1.93 3.45
C ALA A 69 1.44 2.47 2.07
N ALA A 70 1.43 3.80 1.87
CA ALA A 70 1.93 4.39 0.65
C ALA A 70 3.44 4.11 0.43
N GLN A 71 4.24 4.07 1.50
CA GLN A 71 5.65 3.68 1.45
C GLN A 71 5.85 2.21 1.05
N ALA A 72 5.10 1.29 1.66
CA ALA A 72 5.10 -0.14 1.32
C ALA A 72 4.71 -0.36 -0.15
N ALA A 73 3.68 0.34 -0.65
CA ALA A 73 3.29 0.33 -2.06
C ALA A 73 4.43 0.76 -3.01
N SER A 74 5.36 1.59 -2.51
CA SER A 74 6.56 2.06 -3.21
C SER A 74 7.85 1.33 -2.81
N LEU A 75 7.74 0.18 -2.14
CA LEU A 75 8.86 -0.65 -1.66
C LEU A 75 9.86 0.09 -0.75
N VAL A 76 9.37 1.08 0.01
CA VAL A 76 10.14 1.76 1.04
C VAL A 76 9.74 1.15 2.38
N PHE A 77 10.53 0.17 2.84
CA PHE A 77 10.28 -0.53 4.09
C PHE A 77 11.10 0.08 5.24
N GLY A 78 10.55 -0.01 6.44
CA GLY A 78 11.13 0.52 7.66
C GLY A 78 10.14 0.38 8.82
N PRO A 79 10.57 0.69 10.05
CA PRO A 79 9.77 0.39 11.25
C PRO A 79 8.54 1.27 11.42
N CYS A 80 8.09 2.07 10.45
CA CYS A 80 6.98 3.00 10.63
C CYS A 80 7.13 3.88 11.89
N ALA A 81 8.31 4.46 12.10
CA ALA A 81 8.74 5.03 13.38
C ALA A 81 7.73 6.01 14.03
N ALA A 82 7.02 6.82 13.24
CA ALA A 82 6.01 7.74 13.76
C ALA A 82 4.77 7.02 14.32
N PHE A 83 4.35 5.91 13.69
CA PHE A 83 3.31 5.04 14.26
C PHE A 83 3.82 4.28 15.49
N GLU A 84 5.06 3.79 15.47
CA GLU A 84 5.60 3.03 16.60
C GLU A 84 5.65 3.86 17.90
N ALA A 85 5.89 5.17 17.80
CA ALA A 85 5.79 6.08 18.93
C ALA A 85 4.36 6.20 19.51
N LEU A 86 3.32 5.87 18.73
CA LEU A 86 1.89 5.93 19.09
C LEU A 86 1.31 4.55 19.41
N ARG A 87 2.09 3.48 19.22
CA ARG A 87 1.60 2.09 19.20
C ARG A 87 0.95 1.64 20.50
N ALA A 88 1.42 2.16 21.64
CA ALA A 88 0.86 1.86 22.96
C ALA A 88 -0.59 2.36 23.10
N ASP A 89 -0.93 3.46 22.42
CA ASP A 89 -2.24 4.12 22.48
C ASP A 89 -3.13 3.79 21.25
N ALA A 90 -2.64 2.95 20.34
CA ALA A 90 -3.39 2.53 19.16
C ALA A 90 -4.38 1.40 19.49
N ASP A 91 -5.46 1.23 18.72
CA ASP A 91 -6.35 0.09 18.90
C ASP A 91 -5.80 -1.17 18.20
N ALA A 92 -6.48 -2.31 18.42
CA ALA A 92 -6.07 -3.59 17.81
C ALA A 92 -5.98 -3.55 16.27
N PRO A 93 -6.91 -2.90 15.53
CA PRO A 93 -6.81 -2.81 14.07
C PRO A 93 -5.55 -2.08 13.57
N GLU A 94 -5.16 -1.00 14.23
CA GLU A 94 -3.97 -0.23 13.86
C GLU A 94 -2.69 -1.04 14.09
N ARG A 95 -2.58 -1.71 15.24
CA ARG A 95 -1.45 -2.61 15.53
C ARG A 95 -1.34 -3.75 14.53
N ALA A 96 -2.46 -4.42 14.24
CA ALA A 96 -2.51 -5.49 13.25
C ALA A 96 -2.09 -4.98 11.87
N TYR A 97 -2.60 -3.82 11.45
CA TYR A 97 -2.24 -3.26 10.17
C TYR A 97 -0.75 -2.87 10.08
N ALA A 98 -0.16 -2.35 11.16
CA ALA A 98 1.27 -2.09 11.23
C ALA A 98 2.12 -3.37 11.08
N ASP A 99 1.71 -4.45 11.75
CA ASP A 99 2.41 -5.73 11.64
C ASP A 99 2.23 -6.36 10.25
N HIS A 100 1.07 -6.19 9.63
CA HIS A 100 0.85 -6.57 8.22
C HIS A 100 1.76 -5.80 7.28
N LEU A 101 1.86 -4.47 7.44
CA LEU A 101 2.75 -3.63 6.63
C LEU A 101 4.23 -3.95 6.80
N ALA A 102 4.61 -4.63 7.89
CA ALA A 102 5.96 -5.12 8.15
C ALA A 102 6.11 -6.62 7.85
N ALA A 103 5.14 -7.24 7.16
CA ALA A 103 5.09 -8.67 6.84
C ALA A 103 5.19 -9.62 8.07
N ARG A 104 4.70 -9.19 9.24
CA ARG A 104 4.73 -9.91 10.53
C ARG A 104 3.35 -10.22 11.12
N ILE A 105 2.27 -10.11 10.32
CA ILE A 105 0.90 -10.33 10.81
C ILE A 105 0.69 -11.75 11.36
N ALA A 106 0.07 -11.84 12.54
CA ALA A 106 -0.35 -13.12 13.12
C ALA A 106 -1.67 -13.58 12.50
N ALA A 107 -1.86 -14.90 12.38
CA ALA A 107 -3.08 -15.47 11.80
C ALA A 107 -4.36 -15.05 12.55
N SER A 108 -4.28 -14.90 13.89
CA SER A 108 -5.38 -14.41 14.73
C SER A 108 -5.81 -12.98 14.39
N ASP A 109 -4.91 -12.18 13.82
CA ASP A 109 -5.07 -10.74 13.67
C ASP A 109 -5.52 -10.36 12.26
N ILE A 110 -5.59 -11.33 11.33
CA ILE A 110 -6.02 -11.12 9.94
C ILE A 110 -7.43 -10.51 9.89
N ALA A 111 -8.32 -10.90 10.81
CA ALA A 111 -9.68 -10.38 10.87
C ALA A 111 -9.75 -8.87 11.13
N PHE A 112 -8.70 -8.28 11.73
CA PHE A 112 -8.61 -6.85 11.99
C PHE A 112 -8.14 -6.03 10.78
N LEU A 113 -7.57 -6.68 9.76
CA LEU A 113 -7.08 -5.96 8.59
C LEU A 113 -8.23 -5.33 7.78
N PRO A 114 -7.94 -4.27 7.01
CA PRO A 114 -8.83 -3.80 5.96
C PRO A 114 -9.22 -4.96 5.04
N GLU A 115 -10.50 -5.04 4.68
CA GLU A 115 -11.06 -6.14 3.90
C GLU A 115 -10.21 -6.51 2.66
N PRO A 116 -9.72 -5.54 1.85
CA PRO A 116 -8.93 -5.87 0.67
C PRO A 116 -7.61 -6.60 0.97
N GLN A 117 -7.08 -6.48 2.19
CA GLN A 117 -5.80 -7.05 2.58
C GLN A 117 -5.93 -8.48 3.13
N ARG A 118 -7.12 -8.89 3.55
CA ARG A 118 -7.33 -10.13 4.32
C ARG A 118 -6.98 -11.38 3.52
N ALA A 119 -7.41 -11.44 2.26
CA ALA A 119 -7.16 -12.61 1.41
C ALA A 119 -5.65 -12.83 1.16
N VAL A 120 -4.91 -11.74 0.91
CA VAL A 120 -3.46 -11.78 0.69
C VAL A 120 -2.73 -12.16 1.98
N ALA A 121 -3.12 -11.61 3.13
CA ALA A 121 -2.55 -11.95 4.44
C ALA A 121 -2.80 -13.43 4.82
N ALA A 122 -4.00 -13.95 4.57
CA ALA A 122 -4.34 -15.35 4.81
C ALA A 122 -3.53 -16.31 3.93
N GLY A 123 -3.39 -15.97 2.64
CA GLY A 123 -2.52 -16.71 1.72
C GLY A 123 -1.05 -16.66 2.13
N ALA A 124 -0.62 -15.62 2.85
CA ALA A 124 0.73 -15.46 3.36
C ALA A 124 1.09 -16.36 4.54
N GLY A 125 0.20 -16.46 5.53
CA GLY A 125 0.38 -17.36 6.66
C GLY A 125 0.46 -18.84 6.24
N ALA A 126 -0.26 -19.24 5.20
CA ALA A 126 -0.27 -20.61 4.69
C ALA A 126 1.04 -21.04 4.00
N GLY A 127 1.87 -20.09 3.56
CA GLY A 127 3.13 -20.35 2.84
C GLY A 127 4.39 -20.30 3.70
N ALA A 128 4.30 -19.83 4.96
CA ALA A 128 5.47 -19.65 5.83
C ALA A 128 6.10 -20.98 6.32
N GLY A 129 5.45 -22.12 6.04
CA GLY A 129 5.96 -23.47 6.33
C GLY A 129 6.63 -24.20 5.15
N ALA A 130 6.67 -23.61 3.95
CA ALA A 130 7.31 -24.23 2.79
C ALA A 130 8.58 -23.46 2.43
N GLY A 131 9.72 -23.96 2.92
CA GLY A 131 11.04 -23.42 2.63
C GLY A 131 11.35 -23.33 1.12
N ALA A 132 12.29 -22.45 0.79
CA ALA A 132 12.85 -22.31 -0.54
C ALA A 132 13.30 -23.68 -1.11
N GLY A 133 12.63 -24.13 -2.17
CA GLY A 133 13.02 -25.35 -2.86
C GLY A 133 12.10 -25.74 -4.01
N ALA A 134 12.73 -25.95 -5.17
CA ALA A 134 12.29 -26.66 -6.36
C ALA A 134 11.33 -25.96 -7.33
N GLY A 135 11.84 -25.76 -8.55
CA GLY A 135 11.03 -25.51 -9.73
C GLY A 135 10.45 -26.79 -10.35
N ALA A 136 9.86 -26.54 -11.53
CA ALA A 136 9.34 -27.44 -12.56
C ALA A 136 7.89 -27.93 -12.43
N GLY A 137 7.17 -27.85 -13.56
CA GLY A 137 5.89 -28.52 -13.81
C GLY A 137 4.89 -27.67 -14.57
N ALA A 138 5.05 -27.51 -15.90
CA ALA A 138 3.99 -26.98 -16.76
C ALA A 138 2.91 -28.06 -16.95
N GLY A 139 1.74 -27.84 -16.35
CA GLY A 139 0.59 -28.73 -16.45
C GLY A 139 -0.50 -28.27 -15.51
N ALA A 140 -1.55 -27.65 -16.06
CA ALA A 140 -2.77 -27.19 -15.38
C ALA A 140 -2.54 -26.45 -14.04
N ARG A 141 -1.70 -25.41 -14.03
CA ARG A 141 -1.53 -24.58 -12.83
C ARG A 141 -2.69 -23.60 -12.73
N GLY A 142 -3.61 -23.87 -11.81
CA GLY A 142 -4.47 -22.81 -11.27
C GLY A 142 -3.62 -21.60 -10.90
N GLU A 143 -4.16 -20.40 -11.09
CA GLU A 143 -3.48 -19.16 -10.78
C GLU A 143 -2.92 -19.18 -9.35
N ALA A 144 -1.68 -18.73 -9.16
CA ALA A 144 -1.09 -18.69 -7.83
C ALA A 144 -1.99 -17.87 -6.91
N PRO A 145 -2.28 -18.32 -5.67
CA PRO A 145 -3.32 -17.73 -4.83
C PRO A 145 -3.06 -16.25 -4.53
N ASN A 146 -1.79 -15.84 -4.45
CA ASN A 146 -1.40 -14.44 -4.27
C ASN A 146 -1.79 -13.56 -5.48
N VAL A 147 -1.68 -14.09 -6.70
CA VAL A 147 -1.98 -13.35 -7.95
C VAL A 147 -3.50 -13.14 -8.06
N ALA A 148 -4.28 -14.19 -7.81
CA ALA A 148 -5.74 -14.10 -7.81
C ALA A 148 -6.25 -13.14 -6.72
N ALA A 149 -5.69 -13.23 -5.51
CA ALA A 149 -6.04 -12.34 -4.40
C ALA A 149 -5.71 -10.87 -4.72
N LEU A 150 -4.57 -10.57 -5.35
CA LEU A 150 -4.23 -9.21 -5.77
C LEU A 150 -5.19 -8.67 -6.84
N ARG A 151 -5.56 -9.49 -7.83
CA ARG A 151 -6.47 -9.08 -8.91
C ARG A 151 -7.89 -8.79 -8.38
N ALA A 152 -8.31 -9.47 -7.33
CA ALA A 152 -9.60 -9.25 -6.69
C ALA A 152 -9.67 -7.95 -5.86
N ILE A 153 -8.54 -7.30 -5.57
CA ILE A 153 -8.52 -6.00 -4.88
C ILE A 153 -8.83 -4.90 -5.89
N ASP A 154 -9.98 -4.23 -5.76
CA ASP A 154 -10.39 -3.15 -6.67
C ASP A 154 -9.55 -1.88 -6.50
N ASP A 155 -9.35 -1.44 -5.26
CA ASP A 155 -8.61 -0.21 -4.95
C ASP A 155 -7.12 -0.33 -5.35
N PRO A 156 -6.62 0.49 -6.29
CA PRO A 156 -5.25 0.38 -6.79
C PRO A 156 -4.18 0.55 -5.72
N LEU A 157 -4.39 1.42 -4.74
CA LEU A 157 -3.43 1.62 -3.66
C LEU A 157 -3.37 0.39 -2.77
N SER A 158 -4.52 -0.11 -2.34
CA SER A 158 -4.62 -1.36 -1.57
C SER A 158 -3.97 -2.53 -2.30
N ARG A 159 -4.14 -2.62 -3.62
CA ARG A 159 -3.47 -3.65 -4.43
C ARG A 159 -1.95 -3.53 -4.38
N LEU A 160 -1.40 -2.32 -4.50
CA LEU A 160 0.05 -2.09 -4.38
C LEU A 160 0.58 -2.33 -2.98
N VAL A 161 -0.18 -1.97 -1.93
CA VAL A 161 0.18 -2.27 -0.54
C VAL A 161 0.31 -3.78 -0.35
N ALA A 162 -0.68 -4.54 -0.81
CA ALA A 162 -0.67 -6.00 -0.74
C ALA A 162 0.51 -6.61 -1.51
N ALA A 163 0.82 -6.09 -2.71
CA ALA A 163 1.99 -6.50 -3.47
C ALA A 163 3.30 -6.17 -2.74
N GLY A 164 3.38 -5.00 -2.10
CA GLY A 164 4.52 -4.58 -1.29
C GLY A 164 4.76 -5.51 -0.10
N VAL A 165 3.70 -5.87 0.63
CA VAL A 165 3.79 -6.82 1.75
C VAL A 165 4.22 -8.21 1.28
N LEU A 166 3.70 -8.70 0.14
CA LEU A 166 4.16 -9.95 -0.46
C LEU A 166 5.64 -9.88 -0.83
N PHE A 167 6.12 -8.73 -1.32
CA PHE A 167 7.53 -8.54 -1.66
C PHE A 167 8.42 -8.53 -0.41
N GLU A 168 8.03 -7.82 0.65
CA GLU A 168 8.76 -7.80 1.93
C GLU A 168 8.83 -9.19 2.56
N ALA A 169 7.76 -9.99 2.43
CA ALA A 169 7.73 -11.38 2.85
C ALA A 169 8.56 -12.33 1.96
N GLY A 170 9.17 -11.85 0.87
CA GLY A 170 9.91 -12.68 -0.09
C GLY A 170 9.02 -13.57 -0.97
N ARG A 171 7.73 -13.24 -1.09
CA ARG A 171 6.68 -14.05 -1.76
C ARG A 171 6.11 -13.40 -3.02
N ALA A 172 6.71 -12.30 -3.49
CA ALA A 172 6.36 -11.66 -4.75
C ALA A 172 6.98 -12.41 -5.94
N ASP A 173 6.14 -13.17 -6.63
CA ASP A 173 6.52 -13.84 -7.88
C ASP A 173 6.51 -12.87 -9.09
N PRO A 174 6.93 -13.31 -10.29
CA PRO A 174 6.95 -12.48 -11.49
C PRO A 174 5.60 -11.85 -11.87
N GLN A 175 4.50 -12.55 -11.62
CA GLN A 175 3.16 -12.06 -11.94
C GLN A 175 2.71 -11.01 -10.92
N VAL A 176 3.08 -11.16 -9.64
CA VAL A 176 2.89 -10.11 -8.62
C VAL A 176 3.61 -8.81 -9.02
N ILE A 177 4.87 -8.91 -9.46
CA ILE A 177 5.65 -7.75 -9.93
C ILE A 177 4.96 -7.09 -11.14
N ALA A 178 4.51 -7.88 -12.12
CA ALA A 178 3.80 -7.37 -13.29
C ALA A 178 2.52 -6.62 -12.90
N ILE A 179 1.68 -7.19 -12.03
CA ILE A 179 0.46 -6.54 -11.53
C ILE A 179 0.79 -5.20 -10.86
N ALA A 180 1.86 -5.14 -10.07
CA ALA A 180 2.25 -3.91 -9.40
C ALA A 180 2.74 -2.82 -10.38
N ILE A 181 3.53 -3.21 -11.39
CA ILE A 181 3.96 -2.29 -12.46
C ILE A 181 2.73 -1.74 -13.21
N ASP A 182 1.81 -2.62 -13.62
CA ASP A 182 0.63 -2.22 -14.39
C ASP A 182 -0.30 -1.34 -13.57
N THR A 183 -0.50 -1.66 -12.27
CA THR A 183 -1.31 -0.87 -11.36
C THR A 183 -0.72 0.53 -11.14
N ALA A 184 0.58 0.63 -10.86
CA ALA A 184 1.24 1.93 -10.68
C ALA A 184 1.26 2.76 -11.97
N SER A 185 1.49 2.11 -13.12
CA SER A 185 1.48 2.75 -14.43
C SER A 185 0.10 3.29 -14.80
N ALA A 186 -0.97 2.52 -14.58
CA ALA A 186 -2.33 2.92 -14.91
C ALA A 186 -2.80 4.14 -14.09
N GLN A 187 -2.29 4.30 -12.86
CA GLN A 187 -2.59 5.45 -12.00
C GLN A 187 -1.65 6.65 -12.22
N GLY A 188 -0.61 6.52 -13.06
CA GLY A 188 0.42 7.55 -13.20
C GLY A 188 1.25 7.77 -11.94
N TRP A 189 1.30 6.78 -11.04
CA TRP A 189 2.03 6.90 -9.77
C TRP A 189 3.51 6.62 -9.95
N ARG A 190 4.27 7.70 -10.10
CA ARG A 190 5.69 7.68 -10.44
C ARG A 190 6.57 6.92 -9.43
N ARG A 191 6.41 7.16 -8.13
CA ARG A 191 7.27 6.51 -7.11
C ARG A 191 7.13 4.99 -7.09
N PRO A 192 5.93 4.41 -6.94
CA PRO A 192 5.80 2.96 -6.96
C PRO A 192 6.19 2.39 -8.33
N LEU A 193 5.87 3.07 -9.43
CA LEU A 193 6.26 2.60 -10.77
C LEU A 193 7.79 2.44 -10.90
N LEU A 194 8.57 3.44 -10.48
CA LEU A 194 10.03 3.36 -10.49
C LEU A 194 10.56 2.24 -9.60
N ALA A 195 9.99 2.09 -8.40
CA ALA A 195 10.39 1.05 -7.46
C ALA A 195 10.21 -0.36 -8.06
N TRP A 196 9.03 -0.64 -8.63
CA TRP A 196 8.70 -1.93 -9.21
C TRP A 196 9.41 -2.20 -10.53
N LEU A 197 9.61 -1.20 -11.39
CA LEU A 197 10.46 -1.33 -12.58
C LEU A 197 11.90 -1.67 -12.20
N GLY A 198 12.43 -1.08 -11.12
CA GLY A 198 13.75 -1.41 -10.59
C GLY A 198 13.87 -2.85 -10.08
N VAL A 199 12.79 -3.41 -9.50
CA VAL A 199 12.74 -4.83 -9.11
C VAL A 199 12.84 -5.73 -10.34
N GLU A 200 12.04 -5.47 -11.36
CA GLU A 200 12.03 -6.31 -12.57
C GLU A 200 13.34 -6.16 -13.37
N LEU A 201 13.94 -4.96 -13.40
CA LEU A 201 15.26 -4.76 -14.00
C LEU A 201 16.33 -5.64 -13.34
N ARG A 202 16.43 -5.62 -12.00
CA ARG A 202 17.38 -6.47 -11.26
C ARG A 202 17.12 -7.96 -11.48
N ARG A 203 15.87 -8.35 -11.75
CA ARG A 203 15.53 -9.75 -12.06
C ARG A 203 16.00 -10.12 -13.48
N ALA A 204 15.72 -9.29 -14.47
CA ALA A 204 16.17 -9.50 -15.85
C ALA A 204 17.70 -9.55 -15.94
N GLU A 205 18.41 -8.67 -15.23
CA GLU A 205 19.88 -8.68 -15.16
C GLU A 205 20.41 -9.97 -14.55
N ARG A 206 19.82 -10.45 -13.44
CA ARG A 206 20.22 -11.71 -12.80
C ARG A 206 19.94 -12.94 -13.66
N SER A 207 18.92 -12.90 -14.51
CA SER A 207 18.62 -13.99 -15.46
C SER A 207 19.36 -13.88 -16.79
N GLY A 208 20.19 -12.85 -16.99
CA GLY A 208 20.89 -12.61 -18.25
C GLY A 208 19.99 -12.17 -19.42
N ALA A 209 18.77 -11.69 -19.14
CA ALA A 209 17.82 -11.23 -20.15
C ALA A 209 18.16 -9.79 -20.58
N VAL A 210 19.21 -9.64 -21.41
CA VAL A 210 19.79 -8.34 -21.78
C VAL A 210 18.79 -7.42 -22.48
N GLU A 211 18.04 -7.94 -23.46
CA GLU A 211 17.06 -7.15 -24.21
C GLU A 211 15.92 -6.63 -23.32
N ASP A 212 15.48 -7.45 -22.37
CA ASP A 212 14.47 -7.07 -21.38
C ASP A 212 14.99 -5.99 -20.43
N ALA A 213 16.23 -6.15 -19.96
CA ALA A 213 16.89 -5.17 -19.11
C ALA A 213 17.01 -3.80 -19.83
N ASP A 214 17.41 -3.79 -21.09
CA ASP A 214 17.50 -2.56 -21.88
C ASP A 214 16.14 -1.89 -22.10
N ARG A 215 15.09 -2.68 -22.36
CA ARG A 215 13.73 -2.16 -22.44
C ARG A 215 13.28 -1.54 -21.12
N LEU A 216 13.57 -2.18 -20.00
CA LEU A 216 13.24 -1.68 -18.65
C LEU A 216 13.99 -0.39 -18.33
N ARG A 217 15.29 -0.30 -18.65
CA ARG A 217 16.09 0.93 -18.49
C ARG A 217 15.50 2.10 -19.27
N ARG A 218 15.07 1.87 -20.52
CA ARG A 218 14.39 2.92 -21.31
C ARG A 218 13.08 3.37 -20.66
N ARG A 219 12.25 2.45 -20.14
CA ARG A 219 11.02 2.80 -19.41
C ARG A 219 11.30 3.62 -18.15
N ILE A 220 12.31 3.22 -17.37
CA ILE A 220 12.74 3.97 -16.16
C ILE A 220 13.17 5.39 -16.54
N ALA A 221 14.00 5.54 -17.57
CA ALA A 221 14.47 6.83 -18.04
C ALA A 221 13.31 7.77 -18.48
N LEU A 222 12.26 7.23 -19.11
CA LEU A 222 11.06 8.01 -19.45
C LEU A 222 10.34 8.55 -18.21
N VAL A 223 10.17 7.69 -17.20
CA VAL A 223 9.48 8.03 -15.95
C VAL A 223 10.30 9.03 -15.11
N GLU A 224 11.62 8.94 -15.14
CA GLU A 224 12.53 9.90 -14.51
C GLU A 224 12.58 11.23 -15.26
N GLY A 225 12.68 11.18 -16.59
CA GLY A 225 12.74 12.36 -17.47
C GLY A 225 11.46 13.21 -17.42
N GLY A 226 10.29 12.60 -17.19
CA GLY A 226 9.04 13.32 -16.93
C GLY A 226 9.11 14.31 -15.76
N ARG A 227 10.04 14.14 -14.82
CA ARG A 227 10.26 15.08 -13.71
C ARG A 227 10.90 16.40 -14.16
N ALA A 228 11.75 16.36 -15.19
CA ALA A 228 12.42 17.55 -15.72
C ALA A 228 11.51 18.40 -16.62
N ALA A 229 10.41 17.82 -17.11
CA ALA A 229 9.44 18.47 -17.99
C ALA A 229 8.20 19.02 -17.26
N ALA A 230 8.10 18.84 -15.93
CA ALA A 230 7.03 19.45 -15.14
C ALA A 230 7.35 20.95 -14.93
N PRO A 231 6.47 21.88 -15.34
CA PRO A 231 6.70 23.31 -15.24
C PRO A 231 6.81 23.83 -13.80
#